data_AF-A0A2J8KAB2-F1
#
_entry.id   AF-A0A2J8KAB2-F1
#
_cell.length_a   1.000
_cell.length_b   1.000
_cell.length_c   1.000
_cell.angle_alpha   90.00
_cell.angle_beta   90.00
_cell.angle_gamma   90.00
#
_symmetry.space_group_name_H-M   'P 1'
#
loop_
_entity.id
_entity.type
_entity.pdbx_description
1 polymer ?
#
loop_
_entity_poly.entity_id
_entity_poly.type
_entity_poly.pdbx_seq_one_letter_code
_entity_poly.pdbx_strand_id
1 'polypeptide(L)'
;INDIAFKPDGTQLILAAGSRLLVYDTSDGTLLQPLKGHKDTVYCVAYAKDGKRFASGSADKSVIIWTSKLEGILKYTVLLCCPGWSALARSWLTASSTSQVHAILLPQPPK
;
A
#
# COMPACT_ATOMS: atom_id res chain seq x y z
N ILE A 1 2.49 -14.85 -3.36
CA ILE A 1 2.91 -13.43 -3.34
C ILE A 1 2.05 -12.75 -4.38
N ASN A 2 1.36 -11.67 -4.01
CA ASN A 2 0.38 -11.03 -4.90
C ASN A 2 0.93 -9.76 -5.55
N ASP A 3 1.77 -9.03 -4.83
CA ASP A 3 2.41 -7.80 -5.34
C ASP A 3 3.68 -7.47 -4.56
N ILE A 4 4.50 -6.60 -5.15
CA ILE A 4 5.78 -6.14 -4.64
C ILE A 4 5.99 -4.66 -4.97
N ALA A 5 6.47 -3.88 -4.00
CA ALA A 5 6.73 -2.46 -4.18
C ALA A 5 8.06 -2.05 -3.52
N PHE A 6 8.91 -1.36 -4.29
CA PHE A 6 10.11 -0.72 -3.77
C PHE A 6 9.78 0.68 -3.26
N LYS A 7 10.39 1.05 -2.14
CA LYS A 7 10.43 2.44 -1.72
C LYS A 7 11.22 3.25 -2.74
N PRO A 8 10.83 4.50 -3.07
CA PRO A 8 11.51 5.29 -4.10
C PRO A 8 13.00 5.54 -3.83
N ASP A 9 13.42 5.56 -2.57
CA ASP A 9 14.84 5.71 -2.19
C ASP A 9 15.64 4.41 -2.30
N GLY A 10 14.98 3.29 -2.64
CA GLY A 10 15.59 1.98 -2.81
C GLY A 10 16.01 1.31 -1.50
N THR A 11 15.69 1.87 -0.32
CA THR A 11 16.13 1.33 0.99
C THR A 11 15.22 0.24 1.55
N GLN A 12 13.98 0.17 1.08
CA GLN A 12 12.99 -0.76 1.59
C GLN A 12 12.21 -1.42 0.47
N LEU A 13 11.78 -2.64 0.75
CA LEU A 13 10.96 -3.46 -0.13
C LEU A 13 9.73 -3.97 0.64
N ILE A 14 8.55 -3.86 0.05
CA ILE A 14 7.32 -4.42 0.60
C ILE A 14 6.84 -5.57 -0.26
N LEU A 15 6.54 -6.68 0.39
CA LEU A 15 5.91 -7.85 -0.20
C LEU A 15 4.49 -8.04 0.35
N ALA A 16 3.51 -8.19 -0.54
CA ALA A 16 2.18 -8.66 -0.19
C ALA A 16 2.15 -10.19 -0.16
N ALA A 17 2.08 -10.74 1.05
CA ALA A 17 2.12 -12.17 1.34
C ALA A 17 0.84 -12.62 2.06
N GLY A 18 -0.17 -13.04 1.30
CA GLY A 18 -1.47 -13.39 1.85
C GLY A 18 -2.13 -12.14 2.46
N SER A 19 -2.57 -12.21 3.72
CA SER A 19 -3.14 -11.07 4.45
C SER A 19 -2.10 -10.16 5.11
N ARG A 20 -0.81 -10.48 5.00
CA ARG A 20 0.28 -9.74 5.62
C ARG A 20 1.08 -8.95 4.60
N LEU A 21 1.65 -7.85 5.08
CA LEU A 21 2.71 -7.15 4.36
C LEU A 21 4.03 -7.40 5.07
N LEU A 22 5.06 -7.71 4.31
CA LEU A 22 6.39 -7.94 4.84
C LEU A 22 7.29 -6.82 4.34
N VAL A 23 7.93 -6.11 5.27
CA VAL A 23 8.87 -5.04 4.95
C VAL A 23 10.28 -5.59 5.11
N TYR A 24 11.06 -5.47 4.05
CA TYR A 24 12.45 -5.89 3.99
C TYR A 24 13.36 -4.68 3.82
N ASP A 25 14.54 -4.76 4.40
CA ASP A 25 15.66 -3.92 4.05
C ASP A 25 16.29 -4.45 2.76
N THR A 26 16.59 -3.57 1.82
CA THR A 26 17.15 -3.93 0.51
C THR A 26 18.67 -4.09 0.54
N SER A 27 19.34 -3.56 1.55
CA SER A 27 20.80 -3.58 1.65
C SER A 27 21.33 -4.97 2.01
N ASP A 28 20.62 -5.68 2.88
CA ASP A 28 21.00 -7.00 3.39
C ASP A 28 19.90 -8.06 3.23
N GLY A 29 18.71 -7.68 2.77
CA GLY A 29 17.57 -8.59 2.61
C GLY A 29 16.90 -8.98 3.93
N THR A 30 17.20 -8.28 5.02
CA THR A 30 16.65 -8.58 6.35
C THR A 30 15.18 -8.19 6.43
N LEU A 31 14.35 -9.06 7.02
CA LEU A 31 12.96 -8.73 7.33
C LEU A 31 12.94 -7.71 8.48
N LEU A 32 12.56 -6.47 8.18
CA LEU A 32 12.41 -5.40 9.17
C LEU A 32 11.18 -5.63 10.04
N GLN A 33 10.02 -5.81 9.40
CA GLN A 33 8.76 -5.97 10.15
C GLN A 33 7.64 -6.61 9.31
N PRO A 34 6.84 -7.52 9.90
CA PRO A 34 5.56 -7.94 9.35
C PRO A 34 4.43 -7.01 9.80
N LEU A 35 3.72 -6.42 8.84
CA LEU A 35 2.56 -5.58 9.09
C LEU A 35 1.30 -6.41 9.09
N LYS A 36 0.55 -6.31 10.19
CA LYS A 36 -0.74 -6.98 10.38
C LYS A 36 -1.81 -5.90 10.44
N GLY A 37 -2.76 -5.95 9.52
CA GLY A 37 -3.82 -4.94 9.45
C GLY A 37 -4.99 -5.38 8.59
N HIS A 38 -4.70 -6.04 7.47
CA HIS A 38 -5.71 -6.64 6.62
C HIS A 38 -6.22 -7.96 7.19
N LYS A 39 -7.52 -8.18 7.04
CA LYS A 39 -8.21 -9.40 7.47
C LYS A 39 -8.19 -10.50 6.40
N ASP A 40 -7.89 -10.12 5.17
CA ASP A 40 -7.87 -11.02 4.02
C ASP A 40 -6.71 -10.66 3.07
N THR A 41 -6.57 -11.43 2.01
CA THR A 41 -5.52 -11.37 0.99
C THR A 41 -5.31 -9.97 0.47
N VAL A 42 -4.10 -9.46 0.63
CA VAL A 42 -3.66 -8.19 0.04
C VAL A 42 -3.35 -8.45 -1.42
N TYR A 43 -3.97 -7.69 -2.31
CA TYR A 43 -3.79 -7.83 -3.75
C TYR A 43 -2.78 -6.85 -4.34
N CYS A 44 -2.67 -5.65 -3.76
CA CYS A 44 -1.81 -4.62 -4.32
C CYS A 44 -1.15 -3.75 -3.24
N VAL A 45 0.05 -3.26 -3.56
CA VAL A 45 0.82 -2.33 -2.71
C VAL A 45 1.42 -1.24 -3.57
N ALA A 46 1.41 0.00 -3.09
CA ALA A 46 2.04 1.11 -3.79
C ALA A 46 2.66 2.12 -2.82
N TYR A 47 3.93 2.46 -3.04
CA TYR A 47 4.57 3.57 -2.35
C TYR A 47 4.14 4.91 -2.93
N ALA A 48 3.97 5.89 -2.04
CA ALA A 48 3.89 7.29 -2.44
C ALA A 48 5.26 7.75 -2.95
N LYS A 49 5.27 8.72 -3.87
CA LYS A 49 6.50 9.36 -4.37
C LYS A 49 7.35 9.99 -3.26
N ASP A 50 6.70 10.43 -2.17
CA ASP A 50 7.40 10.98 -1.00
C ASP A 50 8.22 9.92 -0.23
N GLY A 51 8.00 8.62 -0.49
CA GLY A 51 8.64 7.51 0.21
C GLY A 51 8.29 7.40 1.70
N LYS A 52 7.45 8.30 2.22
CA LYS A 52 7.06 8.36 3.63
C LYS A 52 5.81 7.53 3.91
N ARG A 53 5.03 7.24 2.88
CA ARG A 53 3.77 6.50 2.97
C ARG A 53 3.65 5.48 1.87
N PHE A 54 2.85 4.46 2.12
CA PHE A 54 2.41 3.51 1.11
C PHE A 54 0.97 3.06 1.40
N ALA A 55 0.29 2.61 0.36
CA ALA A 55 -1.05 2.09 0.43
C ALA A 55 -1.04 0.59 0.13
N SER A 56 -1.93 -0.15 0.80
CA SER A 56 -2.20 -1.55 0.49
C SER A 56 -3.69 -1.79 0.36
N GLY A 57 -4.09 -2.56 -0.65
CA GLY A 57 -5.48 -2.92 -0.92
C GLY A 57 -5.72 -4.42 -0.77
N SER A 58 -6.80 -4.81 -0.10
CA SER A 58 -7.11 -6.20 0.24
C SER A 58 -8.52 -6.62 -0.16
N ALA A 59 -8.71 -7.93 -0.31
CA ALA A 59 -10.00 -8.61 -0.45
C ALA A 59 -10.97 -8.31 0.69
N ASP A 60 -10.47 -7.87 1.86
CA ASP A 60 -11.30 -7.44 3.00
C ASP A 60 -12.05 -6.12 2.76
N LYS A 61 -12.01 -5.61 1.51
CA LYS A 61 -12.61 -4.36 1.04
C LYS A 61 -12.00 -3.14 1.72
N SER A 62 -10.82 -3.26 2.33
CA SER A 62 -10.11 -2.15 2.94
C SER A 62 -8.85 -1.77 2.16
N VAL A 63 -8.57 -0.46 2.20
CA VAL A 63 -7.27 0.12 1.86
C VAL A 63 -6.67 0.69 3.14
N ILE A 64 -5.45 0.26 3.46
CA ILE A 64 -4.71 0.77 4.62
C ILE A 64 -3.59 1.67 4.10
N ILE A 65 -3.54 2.89 4.62
CA ILE A 65 -2.40 3.78 4.43
C ILE A 65 -1.44 3.61 5.60
N TRP A 66 -0.21 3.25 5.27
CA TRP A 66 0.88 3.04 6.19
C TRP A 66 1.86 4.20 6.11
N THR A 67 2.52 4.49 7.23
CA THR A 67 3.59 5.49 7.30
C THR A 67 4.96 4.87 7.49
N SER A 68 6.01 5.69 7.50
CA SER A 68 7.39 5.29 7.79
C SER A 68 7.56 4.58 9.14
N LYS A 69 6.66 4.81 10.10
CA LYS A 69 6.62 4.07 11.37
C LYS A 69 6.01 2.68 11.24
N LEU A 70 5.58 2.30 10.03
CA LEU A 70 4.96 1.01 9.74
C LEU A 70 3.67 0.77 10.54
N GLU A 71 3.07 1.86 11.01
CA GLU A 71 1.77 1.89 11.66
C GLU A 71 0.69 2.21 10.62
N GLY A 72 -0.40 1.46 10.65
CA GLY A 72 -1.57 1.69 9.80
C GLY A 72 -2.39 2.84 10.37
N ILE A 73 -2.39 3.98 9.69
CA ILE A 73 -2.98 5.21 10.23
C ILE A 73 -4.42 5.39 9.76
N LEU A 74 -4.72 5.02 8.52
CA LEU A 74 -6.04 5.26 7.92
C LEU A 74 -6.54 3.99 7.26
N LYS A 75 -7.77 3.59 7.61
CA LYS A 75 -8.49 2.48 7.00
C LYS A 75 -9.65 3.05 6.19
N TYR A 76 -9.56 2.93 4.88
CA TYR A 76 -10.62 3.29 3.95
C TYR A 76 -11.32 2.01 3.48
N THR A 77 -12.63 2.07 3.24
CA THR A 77 -13.34 0.96 2.58
C THR A 77 -13.47 1.29 1.10
N VAL A 78 -12.92 0.43 0.25
CA VAL A 78 -13.03 0.58 -1.21
C VAL A 78 -13.96 -0.50 -1.72
N LEU A 79 -14.98 -0.09 -2.49
CA LEU A 79 -16.00 -1.00 -3.00
C LEU A 79 -15.50 -1.89 -4.15
N LEU A 80 -14.37 -1.54 -4.78
CA LEU A 80 -13.79 -2.27 -5.91
C LEU A 80 -12.26 -2.22 -5.85
N CYS A 81 -11.63 -3.29 -5.34
CA CYS A 81 -10.19 -3.53 -5.51
C CYS A 81 -10.05 -4.61 -6.59
N CYS A 82 -10.27 -4.24 -7.86
CA CYS A 82 -10.21 -5.18 -8.97
C CYS A 82 -8.76 -5.50 -9.34
N PRO A 83 -8.46 -6.70 -9.90
CA PRO A 83 -7.12 -7.11 -10.32
C PRO A 83 -6.43 -6.17 -11.33
N GLY A 84 -7.20 -5.31 -12.03
CA GLY A 84 -6.69 -4.28 -12.94
C GLY A 84 -6.11 -3.02 -12.27
N TRP A 85 -6.22 -2.89 -10.93
CA TRP A 85 -5.69 -1.75 -10.19
C TRP A 85 -4.16 -1.66 -10.25
N SER A 86 -3.46 -2.79 -10.44
CA SER A 86 -1.99 -2.83 -10.55
C SER A 86 -1.45 -2.05 -11.75
N ALA A 87 -2.16 -2.03 -12.88
CA ALA A 87 -1.77 -1.28 -14.08
C ALA A 87 -2.12 0.21 -13.97
N LEU A 88 -3.29 0.53 -13.42
CA LEU A 88 -3.73 1.93 -13.29
C LEU A 88 -3.04 2.67 -12.15
N ALA A 89 -2.71 2.03 -11.03
CA ALA A 89 -1.92 2.65 -9.95
C ALA A 89 -0.54 3.12 -10.43
N ARG A 90 0.07 2.38 -11.38
CA ARG A 90 1.35 2.75 -12.01
C ARG A 90 1.23 4.00 -12.89
N SER A 91 0.11 4.18 -13.59
CA SER A 91 -0.20 5.41 -14.34
C SER A 91 -0.57 6.59 -13.42
N TRP A 92 -1.15 6.29 -12.26
CA TRP A 92 -1.61 7.29 -11.29
C TRP A 92 -0.47 8.00 -10.56
N LEU A 93 0.65 7.32 -10.34
CA LEU A 93 1.85 7.90 -9.72
C LEU A 93 2.76 8.64 -10.72
N THR A 94 2.65 8.37 -12.03
CA THR A 94 3.45 9.03 -13.07
C THR A 94 2.82 10.34 -13.56
N ALA A 95 1.49 10.41 -13.62
CA ALA A 95 0.77 11.63 -14.00
C ALA A 95 0.36 12.45 -12.76
N SER A 96 1.25 13.32 -12.31
CA SER A 96 0.93 14.74 -12.10
C SER A 96 1.93 15.42 -11.15
N SER A 97 2.44 16.56 -11.63
CA SER A 97 3.00 17.64 -10.83
C SER A 97 1.90 18.49 -10.18
N THR A 98 0.67 17.98 -10.07
CA THR A 98 -0.49 18.74 -9.59
C THR A 98 -1.24 17.89 -8.60
N SER A 99 -1.19 18.31 -7.33
CA SER A 99 -2.04 17.85 -6.24
C SER A 99 -3.45 17.48 -6.72
N GLN A 100 -3.76 16.19 -6.88
CA GLN A 100 -5.14 15.70 -6.87
C GLN A 100 -5.20 14.18 -6.70
N VAL A 101 -5.79 13.76 -5.57
CA VAL A 101 -6.07 12.38 -5.22
C VAL A 101 -7.49 12.06 -5.72
N HIS A 102 -7.64 11.60 -6.96
CA HIS A 102 -8.89 11.00 -7.47
C HIS A 102 -8.95 9.46 -7.25
N ALA A 103 -8.78 9.04 -6.00
CA ALA A 103 -9.36 7.77 -5.58
C ALA A 103 -10.59 8.20 -4.79
N ILE A 104 -11.79 7.70 -5.14
CA ILE A 104 -13.00 7.92 -4.35
C ILE A 104 -12.82 7.09 -3.06
N LEU A 105 -11.98 7.61 -2.17
CA LEU A 105 -11.73 7.13 -0.83
C LEU A 105 -12.81 7.76 0.02
N LEU A 106 -13.86 7.02 0.32
CA LEU A 106 -14.80 7.46 1.34
C LEU A 106 -14.12 7.24 2.71
N PRO A 107 -13.78 8.32 3.46
CA PRO A 107 -13.28 8.16 4.82
C PRO A 107 -14.34 7.47 5.66
N GLN A 108 -13.93 6.48 6.46
CA GLN A 108 -14.80 5.94 7.50
C GLN A 108 -15.02 7.05 8.55
N PRO A 109 -16.26 7.27 9.05
CA PRO A 109 -16.45 8.10 10.21
C PRO A 109 -15.71 7.48 11.41
N PRO A 110 -15.13 8.30 12.31
CA PRO A 110 -14.57 7.78 13.55
C PRO A 110 -15.68 7.05 14.34
N LYS A 111 -15.31 5.93 14.97
CA LYS A 111 -16.19 5.25 15.93
C LYS A 111 -16.47 6.14 17.13
#